data_AF-A0A239BX58-F1
#
_entry.id   AF-A0A239BX58-F1
#
_cell.length_a   1.000
_cell.length_b   1.000
_cell.length_c   1.000
_cell.angle_alpha   90.00
_cell.angle_beta   90.00
_cell.angle_gamma   90.00
#
_symmetry.space_group_name_H-M   'P 1'
#
loop_
_entity.id
_entity.type
_entity.pdbx_description
1 polymer ?
#
loop_
_entity_poly.entity_id
_entity_poly.type
_entity_poly.pdbx_seq_one_letter_code
_entity_poly.pdbx_strand_id
1 'polypeptide(L)'
;MTCSSPAPGLACGSRDGQRIGHDLADQITCRLFGIGLELNGALALIQDPQATRRVRAALTGLDDAIDDLRRVVFDLHTAPGDPGAFDR
;
A
#
# COMPACT_ATOMS: atom_id res chain seq x y z
N MET A 1 44.75 2.13 29.48
CA MET A 1 43.39 2.70 29.47
C MET A 1 42.79 2.47 28.09
N THR A 2 42.08 1.35 27.95
CA THR A 2 41.40 0.95 26.71
C THR A 2 40.05 1.62 26.67
N CYS A 3 39.88 2.64 25.82
CA CYS A 3 38.56 3.11 25.47
C CYS A 3 38.04 2.23 24.33
N SER A 4 37.35 1.14 24.69
CA SER A 4 36.39 0.46 23.82
C SER A 4 35.05 1.20 23.93
N SER A 5 34.57 1.79 22.83
CA SER A 5 33.13 1.95 22.62
C SER A 5 32.79 2.32 21.17
N PRO A 6 31.58 1.95 20.71
CA PRO A 6 31.35 1.45 19.37
C PRO A 6 30.81 2.49 18.39
N ALA A 7 30.97 2.21 17.10
CA ALA A 7 30.30 2.90 16.01
C ALA A 7 28.78 2.71 16.07
N PRO A 8 27.99 3.71 15.60
CA PRO A 8 26.74 3.44 14.91
C PRO A 8 26.76 4.09 13.53
N GLY A 9 27.48 3.47 12.60
CA GLY A 9 27.49 3.81 11.18
C GLY A 9 26.55 2.94 10.36
N LEU A 10 25.35 2.58 10.85
CA LEU A 10 24.40 1.73 10.13
C LEU A 10 22.93 2.05 10.52
N ALA A 11 22.40 3.18 10.06
CA ALA A 11 20.95 3.45 10.09
C ALA A 11 20.46 4.31 8.91
N CYS A 12 21.26 4.42 7.83
CA CYS A 12 20.93 5.23 6.65
C CYS A 12 20.40 4.41 5.47
N GLY A 13 20.34 3.08 5.57
CA GLY A 13 19.91 2.19 4.47
C GLY A 13 18.43 1.82 4.47
N SER A 14 17.73 1.95 5.61
CA SER A 14 16.32 1.56 5.71
C SER A 14 15.38 2.73 5.41
N ARG A 15 15.60 3.88 6.04
CA ARG A 15 14.62 4.98 6.12
C ARG A 15 14.25 5.61 4.77
N ASP A 16 15.20 5.74 3.85
CA ASP A 16 14.95 6.31 2.52
C ASP A 16 14.15 5.36 1.62
N GLY A 17 14.44 4.06 1.69
CA GLY A 17 13.65 3.03 1.00
C GLY A 17 12.21 2.95 1.50
N GLN A 18 11.99 3.17 2.80
CA GLN A 18 10.63 3.21 3.37
C GLN A 18 9.84 4.42 2.85
N ARG A 19 10.47 5.60 2.75
CA ARG A 19 9.84 6.81 2.20
C ARG A 19 9.50 6.66 0.72
N ILE A 20 10.40 6.10 -0.08
CA ILE A 20 10.16 5.86 -1.51
C ILE A 20 9.03 4.83 -1.71
N GLY A 21 8.97 3.77 -0.89
CA GLY A 21 7.90 2.79 -0.94
C GLY A 21 6.53 3.38 -0.59
N HIS A 22 6.48 4.27 0.40
CA HIS A 22 5.25 4.96 0.80
C HIS A 22 4.76 5.95 -0.27
N ASP A 23 5.66 6.81 -0.77
CA ASP A 23 5.32 7.78 -1.81
C ASP A 23 4.81 7.07 -3.08
N LEU A 24 5.41 5.91 -3.43
CA LEU A 24 4.96 5.09 -4.56
C LEU A 24 3.58 4.47 -4.31
N ALA A 25 3.34 3.95 -3.10
CA ALA A 25 2.05 3.36 -2.75
C ALA A 25 0.92 4.40 -2.75
N ASP A 26 1.21 5.60 -2.26
CA ASP A 26 0.26 6.72 -2.25
C ASP A 26 -0.08 7.19 -3.66
N GLN A 27 0.92 7.33 -4.56
CA GLN A 27 0.62 7.69 -5.95
C GLN A 27 -0.22 6.63 -6.66
N ILE A 28 0.02 5.34 -6.40
CA ILE A 28 -0.73 4.25 -7.03
C ILE A 28 -2.16 4.28 -6.50
N THR A 29 -2.33 4.39 -5.18
CA THR A 29 -3.63 4.53 -4.52
C THR A 29 -4.44 5.69 -5.10
N CYS A 30 -3.84 6.87 -5.21
CA CYS A 30 -4.51 8.05 -5.79
C CYS A 30 -4.93 7.84 -7.24
N ARG A 31 -4.08 7.18 -8.04
CA ARG A 31 -4.37 6.88 -9.45
C ARG A 31 -5.52 5.88 -9.59
N LEU A 32 -5.55 4.84 -8.77
CA LEU A 32 -6.64 3.85 -8.79
C LEU A 32 -7.97 4.50 -8.39
N PHE A 33 -7.97 5.42 -7.41
CA PHE A 33 -9.17 6.21 -7.09
C PHE A 33 -9.63 7.09 -8.26
N GLY A 34 -8.71 7.74 -8.97
CA GLY A 34 -9.06 8.52 -10.16
C GLY A 34 -9.77 7.69 -11.22
N ILE A 35 -9.25 6.49 -11.51
CA ILE A 35 -9.86 5.54 -12.44
C ILE A 35 -11.24 5.09 -11.93
N GLY A 36 -11.39 4.82 -10.63
CA GLY A 36 -12.67 4.46 -10.02
C GLY A 36 -13.74 5.56 -10.15
N LEU A 37 -13.35 6.83 -9.99
CA LEU A 37 -14.24 7.98 -10.18
C LEU A 37 -14.65 8.15 -11.64
N GLU A 38 -13.72 8.00 -12.59
CA GLU A 38 -14.02 8.04 -14.03
C GLU A 38 -15.02 6.93 -14.43
N LEU A 39 -14.81 5.71 -13.94
CA LEU A 39 -15.71 4.58 -14.17
C LEU A 39 -17.10 4.80 -13.54
N ASN A 40 -17.19 5.42 -12.36
CA ASN A 40 -18.47 5.81 -11.76
C ASN A 40 -19.20 6.88 -12.57
N GLY A 41 -18.48 7.85 -13.15
CA GLY A 41 -19.04 8.80 -14.10
C GLY A 41 -19.59 8.10 -15.35
N ALA A 42 -18.85 7.13 -15.88
CA ALA A 42 -19.27 6.32 -17.03
C ALA A 42 -20.49 5.44 -16.72
N LEU A 43 -20.63 4.93 -15.49
CA LEU A 43 -21.80 4.16 -15.05
C LEU A 43 -23.12 4.92 -15.24
N ALA A 44 -23.12 6.25 -15.07
CA ALA A 44 -24.30 7.08 -15.27
C ALA A 44 -24.76 7.13 -16.75
N LEU A 45 -23.89 6.77 -17.68
CA LEU A 45 -24.17 6.76 -19.13
C LEU A 45 -24.58 5.37 -19.64
N ILE A 46 -24.43 4.33 -18.82
CA ILE A 46 -24.75 2.95 -19.21
C ILE A 46 -26.23 2.69 -18.96
N GLN A 47 -26.97 2.40 -20.03
CA GLN A 47 -28.39 2.02 -19.95
C GLN A 47 -28.59 0.50 -19.82
N ASP A 48 -27.59 -0.31 -20.19
CA ASP A 48 -27.66 -1.77 -20.07
C ASP A 48 -27.37 -2.22 -18.62
N PRO A 49 -28.34 -2.84 -17.92
CA PRO A 49 -28.16 -3.30 -16.54
C PRO A 49 -27.06 -4.36 -16.38
N GLN A 50 -26.77 -5.16 -17.42
CA GLN A 50 -25.68 -6.15 -17.37
C GLN A 50 -24.31 -5.46 -17.39
N ALA A 51 -24.11 -4.51 -18.29
CA ALA A 51 -22.91 -3.68 -18.33
C ALA A 51 -22.70 -2.90 -17.02
N THR A 52 -23.75 -2.31 -16.44
CA THR A 52 -23.69 -1.64 -15.13
C THR A 52 -23.19 -2.59 -14.03
N ARG A 53 -23.72 -3.82 -13.96
CA ARG A 53 -23.26 -4.82 -12.98
C ARG A 53 -21.79 -5.19 -13.18
N ARG A 54 -21.35 -5.34 -14.43
CA ARG A 54 -19.98 -5.73 -14.77
C ARG A 54 -18.97 -4.66 -14.36
N VAL A 55 -19.28 -3.39 -14.63
CA VAL A 55 -18.46 -2.26 -14.21
C VAL A 55 -18.45 -2.10 -12.69
N ARG A 56 -19.60 -2.28 -12.01
CA ARG A 56 -19.65 -2.30 -10.54
C ARG A 56 -18.78 -3.40 -9.93
N ALA A 57 -18.80 -4.61 -10.49
CA ALA A 57 -17.94 -5.69 -10.02
C ALA A 57 -16.44 -5.37 -10.23
N ALA A 58 -16.08 -4.74 -11.34
CA ALA A 58 -14.72 -4.28 -11.58
C ALA A 58 -14.28 -3.18 -10.59
N LEU A 59 -15.19 -2.26 -10.23
CA LEU A 59 -14.95 -1.24 -9.20
C LEU A 59 -14.72 -1.87 -7.83
N THR A 60 -15.53 -2.86 -7.42
CA THR A 60 -15.31 -3.57 -6.16
C THR A 60 -13.96 -4.27 -6.13
N GLY A 61 -13.56 -4.94 -7.21
CA GLY A 61 -12.23 -5.56 -7.28
C GLY A 61 -11.08 -4.55 -7.26
N LEU A 62 -11.31 -3.33 -7.75
CA LEU A 62 -10.34 -2.24 -7.67
C LEU A 62 -10.19 -1.74 -6.22
N ASP A 63 -11.31 -1.60 -5.49
CA ASP A 63 -11.30 -1.24 -4.07
C ASP A 63 -10.57 -2.30 -3.22
N ASP A 64 -10.84 -3.57 -3.46
CA ASP A 64 -10.16 -4.69 -2.78
C ASP A 64 -8.64 -4.64 -3.02
N ALA A 65 -8.21 -4.40 -4.27
CA ALA A 65 -6.79 -4.29 -4.61
C ALA A 65 -6.11 -3.07 -3.96
N ILE A 66 -6.82 -1.95 -3.80
CA ILE A 66 -6.32 -0.77 -3.07
C ILE A 66 -6.13 -1.12 -1.59
N ASP A 67 -7.07 -1.81 -0.98
CA ASP A 67 -6.99 -2.20 0.44
C ASP A 67 -5.86 -3.21 0.68
N ASP A 68 -5.65 -4.17 -0.23
CA ASP A 68 -4.51 -5.08 -0.16
C ASP A 68 -3.17 -4.34 -0.31
N LEU A 69 -3.06 -3.39 -1.25
CA LEU A 69 -1.87 -2.57 -1.40
C LEU A 69 -1.56 -1.79 -0.12
N ARG A 70 -2.59 -1.17 0.49
CA ARG A 70 -2.44 -0.47 1.77
C ARG A 70 -1.98 -1.41 2.87
N ARG A 71 -2.56 -2.61 2.96
CA ARG A 71 -2.18 -3.61 3.97
C ARG A 71 -0.72 -4.04 3.80
N VAL A 72 -0.25 -4.34 2.59
CA VAL A 72 1.15 -4.72 2.35
C VAL A 72 2.12 -3.61 2.80
N VAL A 73 1.80 -2.35 2.53
CA VAL A 73 2.61 -1.19 2.94
C VAL A 73 2.64 -1.01 4.46
N PHE A 74 1.51 -1.26 5.13
CA PHE A 74 1.41 -1.23 6.60
C PHE A 74 2.07 -2.44 7.27
N ASP A 75 1.90 -3.65 6.74
CA ASP A 75 2.50 -4.89 7.28
C ASP A 75 4.03 -4.89 7.18
N LEU A 76 4.58 -4.30 6.12
CA LEU A 76 6.02 -4.02 6.01
C LEU A 76 6.53 -3.05 7.10
N HIS A 77 5.65 -2.29 7.77
CA HIS A 77 5.97 -1.36 8.85
C HIS A 77 5.64 -1.92 10.25
N THR A 78 4.66 -2.84 10.38
CA THR A 78 4.30 -3.48 11.66
C THR A 78 5.24 -4.61 12.06
N ALA A 79 6.28 -4.89 11.27
CA ALA A 79 7.46 -5.62 11.72
C ALA A 79 8.59 -4.66 12.16
N PRO A 80 8.48 -3.90 13.28
CA PRO A 80 9.67 -3.52 14.01
C PRO A 80 10.21 -4.79 14.64
N GLY A 81 11.47 -5.12 14.36
CA GLY A 81 12.08 -6.40 14.70
C GLY A 81 11.68 -6.94 16.07
N ASP A 82 10.84 -7.96 16.06
CA ASP A 82 10.75 -8.89 17.16
C ASP A 82 11.46 -10.20 16.75
N PRO A 83 12.77 -10.30 17.00
CA PRO A 83 13.47 -11.57 16.96
C PRO A 83 13.10 -12.49 18.17
N GLY A 84 11.98 -12.26 18.87
CA GLY A 84 11.65 -12.89 20.15
C GLY A 84 10.34 -13.68 20.29
N ALA A 85 9.26 -13.41 19.54
CA ALA A 85 7.95 -14.04 19.81
C ALA A 85 7.60 -15.26 18.94
N PHE A 86 8.54 -16.19 18.78
CA PHE A 86 8.25 -17.54 18.24
C PHE A 86 8.89 -18.64 19.11
N ASP A 87 8.79 -18.55 20.44
CA ASP A 87 9.03 -19.68 21.37
C ASP A 87 8.43 -19.40 22.77
N ARG A 88 7.13 -19.66 22.97
CA ARG A 88 6.53 -20.11 24.25
C ARG A 88 5.11 -20.62 24.07
#